data_AF-A0A978SCF8-F1
#
_entry.id   AF-A0A978SCF8-F1
#
_cell.length_a   1.000
_cell.length_b   1.000
_cell.length_c   1.000
_cell.angle_alpha   90.00
_cell.angle_beta   90.00
_cell.angle_gamma   90.00
#
_symmetry.space_group_name_H-M   'P 1'
#
loop_
_entity.id
_entity.type
_entity.pdbx_description
1 polymer ?
#
loop_
_entity_poly.entity_id
_entity_poly.type
_entity_poly.pdbx_seq_one_letter_code
_entity_poly.pdbx_strand_id
1 'polypeptide(L)'
;MTEALETLTRFDTVLIPNAPTVSSRLQHGLTHAEIEVQIASFSWSLPQDAFDLYQWHNRLSGKPGKLNLAEKLLRLKGKWHGELSGRENEVHLQLGNRLIVAKFLPLNYALAGNRHLKLGRCLIDLLPFSLLTDGEKTIYCMMRLDTDEPIIYCADGTNLPPMRVTESFLSTQPQFSRLSELITFLTAIFQQAVQPISVSRGYSTDAAAITDKSFDSELNLMQFEQLYQKYKG
;
A
#
# COMPACT_ATOMS: atom_id res chain seq x y z
N MET A 1 13.73 -12.90 15.54
CA MET A 1 13.37 -11.86 14.56
C MET A 1 13.25 -12.58 13.22
N THR A 2 12.15 -12.39 12.51
CA THR A 2 11.86 -13.08 11.24
C THR A 2 12.57 -12.38 10.08
N GLU A 3 12.76 -13.07 8.95
CA GLU A 3 13.33 -12.49 7.73
C GLU A 3 12.50 -11.29 7.22
N ALA A 4 11.17 -11.39 7.30
CA ALA A 4 10.26 -10.32 6.91
C ALA A 4 10.47 -9.07 7.79
N LEU A 5 10.53 -9.21 9.11
CA LEU A 5 10.74 -8.08 10.03
C LEU A 5 12.13 -7.44 9.85
N GLU A 6 13.17 -8.22 9.58
CA GLU A 6 14.49 -7.69 9.22
C GLU A 6 14.45 -6.86 7.94
N THR A 7 13.75 -7.35 6.92
CA THR A 7 13.62 -6.68 5.62
C THR A 7 12.82 -5.38 5.75
N LEU A 8 11.74 -5.39 6.54
CA LEU A 8 10.95 -4.20 6.87
C LEU A 8 11.80 -3.15 7.62
N THR A 9 12.58 -3.59 8.61
CA THR A 9 13.48 -2.70 9.37
C THR A 9 14.56 -2.09 8.46
N ARG A 10 15.10 -2.87 7.51
CA ARG A 10 16.04 -2.35 6.51
C ARG A 10 15.36 -1.34 5.57
N PHE A 11 14.09 -1.56 5.24
CA PHE A 11 13.35 -0.64 4.38
C PHE A 11 13.23 0.75 5.01
N ASP A 12 13.09 0.88 6.34
CA ASP A 12 13.12 2.19 7.02
C ASP A 12 14.41 2.96 6.77
N THR A 13 15.56 2.27 6.72
CA THR A 13 16.87 2.90 6.46
C THR A 13 16.95 3.54 5.07
N VAL A 14 16.11 3.08 4.13
CA VAL A 14 15.97 3.68 2.80
C VAL A 14 14.83 4.71 2.79
N LEU A 15 13.70 4.41 3.41
CA LEU A 15 12.51 5.24 3.36
C LEU A 15 12.70 6.58 4.07
N ILE A 16 13.35 6.58 5.25
CA ILE A 16 13.60 7.79 6.05
C ILE A 16 14.35 8.87 5.25
N PRO A 17 15.54 8.58 4.66
CA PRO A 17 16.27 9.60 3.91
C PRO A 17 15.63 9.95 2.55
N ASN A 18 14.98 9.00 1.86
CA ASN A 18 14.48 9.22 0.50
C ASN A 18 13.05 9.77 0.45
N ALA A 19 12.23 9.53 1.47
CA ALA A 19 10.85 9.99 1.56
C ALA A 19 10.45 10.37 3.01
N PRO A 20 11.10 11.37 3.62
CA PRO A 20 10.91 11.72 5.03
C PRO A 20 9.47 12.12 5.36
N THR A 21 8.74 12.72 4.41
CA THR A 21 7.31 13.04 4.57
C THR A 21 6.43 11.79 4.63
N VAL A 22 6.76 10.74 3.90
CA VAL A 22 6.10 9.42 3.98
C VAL A 22 6.42 8.79 5.32
N SER A 23 7.70 8.72 5.69
CA SER A 23 8.14 8.14 6.96
C SER A 23 7.48 8.80 8.17
N SER A 24 7.37 10.14 8.19
CA SER A 24 6.72 10.86 9.29
C SER A 24 5.23 10.58 9.44
N ARG A 25 4.59 9.99 8.42
CA ARG A 25 3.17 9.61 8.46
C ARG A 25 2.96 8.18 8.93
N LEU A 26 4.01 7.36 9.06
CA LEU A 26 3.90 5.99 9.51
C LEU A 26 3.33 5.93 10.93
N GLN A 27 2.28 5.15 11.10
CA GLN A 27 1.70 4.84 12.40
C GLN A 27 2.55 3.81 13.13
N HIS A 28 2.57 3.91 14.45
CA HIS A 28 3.13 2.85 15.29
C HIS A 28 2.50 1.50 14.93
N GLY A 29 3.33 0.46 14.91
CA GLY A 29 2.89 -0.90 14.79
C GLY A 29 1.98 -1.32 15.95
N LEU A 30 1.14 -2.31 15.68
CA LEU A 30 0.30 -2.94 16.68
C LEU A 30 1.12 -3.92 17.51
N THR A 31 0.71 -4.13 18.74
CA THR A 31 1.15 -5.28 19.53
C THR A 31 0.50 -6.56 19.02
N HIS A 32 1.13 -7.70 19.30
CA HIS A 32 0.54 -9.01 18.97
C HIS A 32 -0.88 -9.18 19.55
N ALA A 33 -1.08 -8.74 20.80
CA ALA A 33 -2.39 -8.83 21.45
C ALA A 33 -3.46 -7.96 20.76
N GLU A 34 -3.10 -6.77 20.30
CA GLU A 34 -4.03 -5.90 19.54
C GLU A 34 -4.42 -6.49 18.18
N ILE A 35 -3.49 -7.21 17.53
CA ILE A 35 -3.78 -7.94 16.28
C ILE A 35 -4.74 -9.10 16.56
N GLU A 36 -4.43 -9.94 17.56
CA GLU A 36 -5.26 -11.08 17.97
C GLU A 36 -6.71 -10.67 18.28
N VAL A 37 -6.90 -9.59 19.04
CA VAL A 37 -8.22 -9.06 19.35
C VAL A 37 -9.00 -8.67 18.08
N GLN A 38 -8.33 -8.11 17.07
CA GLN A 38 -8.99 -7.70 15.82
C GLN A 38 -9.36 -8.89 14.94
N ILE A 39 -8.56 -9.97 14.95
CA ILE A 39 -8.78 -11.14 14.11
C ILE A 39 -9.64 -12.22 14.80
N ALA A 40 -9.92 -12.11 16.11
CA ALA A 40 -10.65 -13.11 16.89
C ALA A 40 -12.02 -13.55 16.32
N SER A 41 -12.65 -12.72 15.46
CA SER A 41 -13.92 -13.04 14.80
C SER A 41 -13.80 -13.81 13.48
N PHE A 42 -12.58 -14.06 13.01
CA PHE A 42 -12.31 -14.75 11.75
C PHE A 42 -11.99 -16.22 11.99
N SER A 43 -12.32 -17.09 11.03
CA SER A 43 -12.12 -18.55 11.14
C SER A 43 -10.71 -19.02 10.77
N TRP A 44 -9.85 -18.09 10.35
CA TRP A 44 -8.46 -18.32 9.94
C TRP A 44 -7.51 -17.65 10.92
N SER A 45 -6.27 -18.14 10.96
CA SER A 45 -5.15 -17.49 11.65
C SER A 45 -4.41 -16.56 10.69
N LEU A 46 -3.92 -15.44 11.21
CA LEU A 46 -3.10 -14.53 10.43
C LEU A 46 -1.68 -15.14 10.27
N PRO A 47 -1.09 -15.20 9.07
CA PRO A 47 0.28 -15.71 8.90
C PRO A 47 1.29 -14.76 9.55
N GLN A 48 2.46 -15.29 9.91
CA GLN A 48 3.50 -14.51 10.60
C GLN A 48 3.94 -13.27 9.81
N ASP A 49 4.02 -13.35 8.47
CA ASP A 49 4.34 -12.19 7.62
C ASP A 49 3.34 -11.04 7.81
N ALA A 50 2.05 -11.33 8.00
CA ALA A 50 1.05 -10.29 8.26
C ALA A 50 1.17 -9.75 9.69
N PHE A 51 1.51 -10.58 10.68
CA PHE A 51 1.90 -10.07 12.00
C PHE A 51 3.08 -9.10 11.88
N ASP A 52 4.16 -9.51 11.24
CA ASP A 52 5.36 -8.69 11.08
C ASP A 52 5.06 -7.36 10.38
N LEU A 53 4.22 -7.37 9.32
CA LEU A 53 3.78 -6.17 8.63
C LEU A 53 3.08 -5.18 9.57
N TYR A 54 2.08 -5.65 10.33
CA TYR A 54 1.27 -4.78 11.18
C TYR A 54 1.94 -4.44 12.52
N GLN A 55 2.89 -5.25 12.99
CA GLN A 55 3.75 -4.96 14.13
C GLN A 55 4.88 -3.98 13.80
N TRP A 56 5.31 -3.93 12.54
CA TRP A 56 6.24 -2.91 12.05
C TRP A 56 5.56 -1.54 11.99
N HIS A 57 4.57 -1.38 11.11
CA HIS A 57 3.76 -0.16 11.02
C HIS A 57 2.32 -0.49 10.64
N ASN A 58 1.37 0.02 11.41
CA ASN A 58 -0.06 -0.19 11.14
C ASN A 58 -0.60 0.76 10.07
N ARG A 59 0.16 1.02 8.99
CA ARG A 59 -0.02 1.98 7.87
C ARG A 59 0.63 3.38 8.06
N LEU A 60 0.23 4.31 7.19
CA LEU A 60 0.36 5.77 7.30
C LEU A 60 -0.59 6.38 8.38
N SER A 61 -1.02 7.64 8.24
CA SER A 61 -1.63 8.41 9.35
C SER A 61 -2.92 7.82 9.93
N GLY A 62 -3.68 7.06 9.14
CA GLY A 62 -4.92 6.38 9.52
C GLY A 62 -6.09 7.25 9.92
N LYS A 63 -5.91 8.57 9.92
CA LYS A 63 -6.97 9.54 10.08
C LYS A 63 -7.68 9.67 8.75
N PRO A 64 -9.00 9.58 8.67
CA PRO A 64 -9.71 9.85 7.43
C PRO A 64 -9.35 11.25 6.92
N GLY A 65 -9.03 11.37 5.63
CA GLY A 65 -8.75 12.68 5.05
C GLY A 65 -9.97 13.59 5.09
N LYS A 66 -9.75 14.89 5.04
CA LYS A 66 -10.85 15.86 4.92
C LYS A 66 -11.47 15.74 3.53
N LEU A 67 -12.70 15.24 3.48
CA LEU A 67 -13.41 14.98 2.22
C LEU A 67 -14.47 16.04 1.96
N ASN A 68 -14.58 16.47 0.72
CA ASN A 68 -15.71 17.29 0.29
C ASN A 68 -16.97 16.42 0.07
N LEU A 69 -18.14 17.07 -0.06
CA LEU A 69 -19.43 16.39 -0.15
C LEU A 69 -19.55 15.50 -1.40
N ALA A 70 -19.00 15.93 -2.54
CA ALA A 70 -18.99 15.15 -3.78
C ALA A 70 -18.15 13.89 -3.65
N GLU A 71 -16.97 13.99 -3.02
CA GLU A 71 -16.10 12.86 -2.70
C GLU A 71 -16.76 11.88 -1.73
N LYS A 72 -17.48 12.38 -0.72
CA LYS A 72 -18.26 11.54 0.20
C LYS A 72 -19.34 10.75 -0.55
N LEU A 73 -20.08 11.41 -1.45
CA LEU A 73 -21.15 10.78 -2.25
C LEU A 73 -20.62 9.74 -3.26
N LEU A 74 -19.46 10.00 -3.88
CA LEU A 74 -18.79 9.04 -4.78
C LEU A 74 -18.23 7.82 -4.02
N ARG A 75 -17.87 7.97 -2.74
CA ARG A 75 -17.32 6.90 -1.89
C ARG A 75 -18.37 5.95 -1.32
N LEU A 76 -19.60 6.45 -1.10
CA LEU A 76 -20.73 5.62 -0.66
C LEU A 76 -21.06 4.49 -1.66
N LYS A 77 -20.65 4.61 -2.93
CA LYS A 77 -20.81 3.59 -3.97
C LYS A 77 -19.67 2.55 -3.97
N GLY A 78 -19.49 1.85 -2.85
CA GLY A 78 -18.80 0.54 -2.85
C GLY A 78 -17.29 0.53 -2.64
N LYS A 79 -16.71 1.51 -1.93
CA LYS A 79 -15.28 1.49 -1.57
C LYS A 79 -15.08 1.40 -0.06
N TRP A 80 -14.78 0.20 0.46
CA TRP A 80 -14.52 -0.01 1.90
C TRP A 80 -13.27 0.71 2.40
N HIS A 81 -12.29 0.99 1.53
CA HIS A 81 -11.09 1.77 1.83
C HIS A 81 -11.25 3.27 1.56
N GLY A 82 -12.42 3.71 1.10
CA GLY A 82 -12.66 5.08 0.63
C GLY A 82 -12.40 6.15 1.69
N GLU A 83 -12.54 5.83 2.98
CA GLU A 83 -12.31 6.77 4.08
C GLU A 83 -10.83 7.12 4.29
N LEU A 84 -9.91 6.27 3.82
CA LEU A 84 -8.46 6.49 3.89
C LEU A 84 -7.93 7.31 2.71
N SER A 85 -8.75 8.11 2.05
CA SER A 85 -8.23 9.01 1.03
C SER A 85 -7.86 10.35 1.64
N GLY A 86 -6.87 11.01 1.05
CA GLY A 86 -6.24 12.19 1.62
C GLY A 86 -4.74 11.99 1.69
N ARG A 87 -4.00 13.09 1.53
CA ARG A 87 -2.55 13.07 1.39
C ARG A 87 -1.89 12.34 2.57
N GLU A 88 -2.41 12.45 3.78
CA GLU A 88 -1.85 11.81 4.97
C GLU A 88 -1.85 10.26 4.95
N ASN A 89 -2.63 9.65 4.06
CA ASN A 89 -2.75 8.19 3.89
C ASN A 89 -2.27 7.71 2.51
N GLU A 90 -1.68 8.60 1.72
CA GLU A 90 -1.36 8.36 0.32
C GLU A 90 0.12 8.65 0.06
N VAL A 91 0.80 7.71 -0.58
CA VAL A 91 2.13 7.94 -1.17
C VAL A 91 1.93 8.27 -2.64
N HIS A 92 2.42 9.43 -3.07
CA HIS A 92 2.29 9.90 -4.44
C HIS A 92 3.64 9.73 -5.15
N LEU A 93 3.69 8.86 -6.14
CA LEU A 93 4.88 8.55 -6.92
C LEU A 93 4.66 9.05 -8.36
N GLN A 94 5.52 9.93 -8.84
CA GLN A 94 5.49 10.40 -10.21
C GLN A 94 6.33 9.45 -11.09
N LEU A 95 5.73 8.89 -12.15
CA LEU A 95 6.39 8.02 -13.12
C LEU A 95 6.16 8.55 -14.54
N GLY A 96 7.13 9.28 -15.09
CA GLY A 96 6.94 10.02 -16.34
C GLY A 96 5.79 11.01 -16.21
N ASN A 97 4.74 10.86 -17.03
CA ASN A 97 3.54 11.69 -16.96
C ASN A 97 2.41 11.12 -16.07
N ARG A 98 2.64 9.95 -15.45
CA ARG A 98 1.62 9.25 -14.65
C ARG A 98 1.87 9.49 -13.16
N LEU A 99 0.80 9.83 -12.45
CA LEU A 99 0.80 9.90 -10.98
C LEU A 99 0.28 8.58 -10.43
N ILE A 100 1.13 7.83 -9.75
CA ILE A 100 0.77 6.62 -9.02
C ILE A 100 0.50 6.98 -7.56
N VAL A 101 -0.68 6.69 -7.08
CA VAL A 101 -1.08 6.85 -5.68
C VAL A 101 -1.14 5.48 -5.01
N ALA A 102 -0.25 5.24 -4.06
CA ALA A 102 -0.24 4.04 -3.24
C ALA A 102 -0.86 4.32 -1.86
N LYS A 103 -1.66 3.37 -1.36
CA LYS A 103 -2.18 3.38 0.01
C LYS A 103 -1.83 2.08 0.70
N PHE A 104 -1.40 2.21 1.94
CA PHE A 104 -1.18 1.09 2.84
C PHE A 104 -2.35 1.03 3.80
N LEU A 105 -2.97 -0.14 3.93
CA LEU A 105 -4.24 -0.27 4.61
C LEU A 105 -4.02 -0.67 6.07
N PRO A 106 -4.66 0.04 7.02
CA PRO A 106 -4.82 -0.42 8.40
C PRO A 106 -5.24 -1.87 8.49
N LEU A 107 -4.88 -2.56 9.56
CA LEU A 107 -5.41 -3.91 9.79
C LEU A 107 -6.94 -3.93 9.77
N ASN A 108 -7.61 -3.05 10.53
CA ASN A 108 -9.07 -3.03 10.59
C ASN A 108 -9.74 -2.80 9.22
N TYR A 109 -9.11 -1.99 8.35
CA TYR A 109 -9.58 -1.80 6.99
C TYR A 109 -9.27 -3.05 6.15
N ALA A 110 -8.04 -3.58 6.17
CA ALA A 110 -7.69 -4.81 5.46
C ALA A 110 -8.64 -5.97 5.78
N LEU A 111 -9.03 -6.12 7.05
CA LEU A 111 -10.05 -7.05 7.52
C LEU A 111 -11.45 -6.77 6.94
N ALA A 112 -11.87 -5.49 6.87
CA ALA A 112 -13.09 -5.10 6.17
C ALA A 112 -13.02 -5.45 4.67
N GLY A 113 -11.84 -5.34 4.06
CA GLY A 113 -11.57 -5.78 2.70
C GLY A 113 -11.71 -7.29 2.51
N ASN A 114 -11.17 -8.09 3.43
CA ASN A 114 -11.38 -9.54 3.42
C ASN A 114 -12.88 -9.87 3.47
N ARG A 115 -13.65 -9.24 4.37
CA ARG A 115 -15.11 -9.40 4.42
C ARG A 115 -15.79 -9.00 3.12
N HIS A 116 -15.34 -7.91 2.49
CA HIS A 116 -15.86 -7.47 1.20
C HIS A 116 -15.59 -8.49 0.08
N LEU A 117 -14.41 -9.14 0.07
CA LEU A 117 -14.09 -10.24 -0.84
C LEU A 117 -14.99 -11.46 -0.58
N LYS A 118 -15.26 -11.80 0.68
CA LYS A 118 -16.18 -12.90 1.04
C LYS A 118 -17.63 -12.62 0.62
N LEU A 119 -18.12 -11.38 0.75
CA LEU A 119 -19.40 -10.96 0.17
C LEU A 119 -19.42 -11.15 -1.36
N GLY A 120 -18.24 -11.08 -1.98
CA GLY A 120 -18.03 -11.43 -3.39
C GLY A 120 -17.91 -12.87 -3.76
N ARG A 121 -18.14 -13.76 -2.80
CA ARG A 121 -17.98 -15.20 -3.00
C ARG A 121 -16.54 -15.55 -3.42
N CYS A 122 -15.56 -14.74 -3.01
CA CYS A 122 -14.17 -15.13 -3.04
C CYS A 122 -13.98 -16.30 -2.06
N LEU A 123 -13.65 -17.48 -2.60
CA LEU A 123 -13.47 -18.68 -1.79
C LEU A 123 -12.14 -18.66 -1.05
N ILE A 124 -11.14 -17.99 -1.61
CA ILE A 124 -9.79 -17.85 -1.04
C ILE A 124 -9.84 -16.83 0.10
N ASP A 125 -9.10 -17.09 1.17
CA ASP A 125 -8.88 -16.11 2.24
C ASP A 125 -7.73 -15.18 1.86
N LEU A 126 -8.10 -13.95 1.53
CA LEU A 126 -7.18 -12.90 1.08
C LEU A 126 -7.28 -11.69 1.98
N LEU A 127 -6.13 -11.12 2.33
CA LEU A 127 -6.02 -9.88 3.10
C LEU A 127 -5.50 -8.75 2.19
N PRO A 128 -6.37 -7.86 1.71
CA PRO A 128 -5.93 -6.67 0.98
C PRO A 128 -5.24 -5.70 1.94
N PHE A 129 -3.92 -5.58 1.85
CA PHE A 129 -3.12 -4.73 2.75
C PHE A 129 -2.59 -3.47 2.06
N SER A 130 -2.64 -3.40 0.73
CA SER A 130 -2.26 -2.19 -0.02
C SER A 130 -3.02 -2.08 -1.33
N LEU A 131 -3.13 -0.86 -1.84
CA LEU A 131 -3.68 -0.57 -3.16
C LEU A 131 -2.82 0.47 -3.87
N LEU A 132 -2.73 0.36 -5.19
CA LEU A 132 -2.09 1.33 -6.07
C LEU A 132 -3.08 1.78 -7.12
N THR A 133 -3.11 3.06 -7.46
CA THR A 133 -3.92 3.58 -8.55
C THR A 133 -3.18 4.64 -9.33
N ASP A 134 -3.37 4.69 -10.64
CA ASP A 134 -2.84 5.72 -11.51
C ASP A 134 -3.93 6.63 -12.10
N GLY A 135 -5.14 6.57 -11.53
CA GLY A 135 -6.33 7.28 -12.02
C GLY A 135 -7.19 6.46 -12.98
N GLU A 136 -6.59 5.55 -13.77
CA GLU A 136 -7.33 4.70 -14.72
C GLU A 136 -7.49 3.27 -14.18
N LYS A 137 -6.42 2.75 -13.57
CA LYS A 137 -6.33 1.40 -13.03
C LYS A 137 -6.20 1.44 -11.52
N THR A 138 -6.60 0.35 -10.87
CA THR A 138 -6.41 0.14 -9.44
C THR A 138 -5.90 -1.27 -9.22
N ILE A 139 -4.71 -1.41 -8.65
CA ILE A 139 -4.10 -2.70 -8.31
C ILE A 139 -4.32 -2.93 -6.82
N TYR A 140 -4.81 -4.12 -6.45
CA TYR A 140 -4.94 -4.56 -5.06
C TYR A 140 -3.82 -5.54 -4.72
N CYS A 141 -3.00 -5.19 -3.73
CA CYS A 141 -2.01 -6.09 -3.14
C CYS A 141 -2.69 -6.87 -2.00
N MET A 142 -2.78 -8.19 -2.18
CA MET A 142 -3.51 -9.09 -1.29
C MET A 142 -2.61 -10.24 -0.85
N MET A 143 -2.56 -10.49 0.45
CA MET A 143 -1.83 -11.63 1.02
C MET A 143 -2.78 -12.83 1.18
N ARG A 144 -2.34 -14.02 0.76
CA ARG A 144 -3.05 -15.29 1.01
C ARG A 144 -2.92 -15.68 2.49
N LEU A 145 -4.02 -16.11 3.11
CA LEU A 145 -4.06 -16.37 4.57
C LEU A 145 -4.07 -17.85 4.95
N ASP A 146 -4.37 -18.75 4.01
CA ASP A 146 -4.51 -20.19 4.23
C ASP A 146 -3.20 -20.98 4.02
N THR A 147 -2.05 -20.30 4.07
CA THR A 147 -0.72 -20.88 3.78
C THR A 147 0.31 -20.42 4.81
N ASP A 148 1.19 -21.32 5.25
CA ASP A 148 2.29 -21.01 6.18
C ASP A 148 3.28 -19.98 5.60
N GLU A 149 3.51 -20.02 4.29
CA GLU A 149 4.29 -19.04 3.53
C GLU A 149 3.34 -18.29 2.57
N PRO A 150 2.87 -17.09 2.96
CA PRO A 150 1.79 -16.44 2.24
C PRO A 150 2.26 -15.78 0.94
N ILE A 151 1.67 -16.22 -0.16
CA ILE A 151 1.82 -15.59 -1.48
C ILE A 151 1.10 -14.24 -1.49
N ILE A 152 1.75 -13.23 -2.05
CA ILE A 152 1.16 -11.91 -2.26
C ILE A 152 0.82 -11.73 -3.73
N TYR A 153 -0.45 -11.42 -4.01
CA TYR A 153 -0.95 -11.11 -5.35
C TYR A 153 -1.13 -9.60 -5.52
N CYS A 154 -0.66 -9.05 -6.63
CA CYS A 154 -0.93 -7.67 -7.04
C CYS A 154 -1.93 -7.65 -8.20
N ALA A 155 -3.23 -7.77 -7.89
CA ALA A 155 -4.27 -7.98 -8.89
C ALA A 155 -4.76 -6.67 -9.52
N ASP A 156 -4.79 -6.59 -10.85
CA ASP A 156 -5.39 -5.46 -11.58
C ASP A 156 -6.92 -5.49 -11.44
N GLY A 157 -7.46 -4.47 -10.77
CA GLY A 157 -8.86 -4.31 -10.42
C GLY A 157 -9.57 -3.42 -11.42
N THR A 158 -9.84 -3.93 -12.62
CA THR A 158 -10.77 -3.28 -13.53
C THR A 158 -12.21 -3.64 -13.11
N ASN A 159 -12.88 -2.68 -12.45
CA ASN A 159 -14.29 -2.63 -12.05
C ASN A 159 -14.71 -3.46 -10.81
N LEU A 160 -15.05 -2.77 -9.72
CA LEU A 160 -15.89 -3.28 -8.61
C LEU A 160 -17.35 -3.51 -9.08
N PRO A 161 -18.27 -4.18 -8.31
CA PRO A 161 -18.13 -5.02 -7.12
C PRO A 161 -18.95 -6.34 -7.22
N PRO A 162 -18.87 -7.26 -6.25
CA PRO A 162 -17.70 -7.65 -5.49
C PRO A 162 -16.78 -8.52 -6.38
N MET A 163 -15.46 -8.46 -6.15
CA MET A 163 -14.52 -9.18 -7.01
C MET A 163 -14.75 -10.69 -6.91
N ARG A 164 -15.12 -11.35 -8.02
CA ARG A 164 -15.07 -12.81 -8.12
C ARG A 164 -13.62 -13.24 -8.32
N VAL A 165 -12.81 -13.04 -7.29
CA VAL A 165 -11.42 -13.48 -7.27
C VAL A 165 -11.40 -15.00 -7.21
N THR A 166 -10.79 -15.63 -8.22
CA THR A 166 -10.57 -17.08 -8.30
C THR A 166 -9.08 -17.38 -8.36
N GLU A 167 -8.68 -18.62 -8.07
CA GLU A 167 -7.27 -19.02 -8.20
C GLU A 167 -6.78 -18.85 -9.64
N SER A 168 -7.60 -19.19 -10.63
CA SER A 168 -7.27 -18.99 -12.05
C SER A 168 -7.00 -17.53 -12.38
N PHE A 169 -7.79 -16.60 -11.85
CA PHE A 169 -7.56 -15.17 -12.04
C PHE A 169 -6.28 -14.70 -11.34
N LEU A 170 -6.04 -15.13 -10.10
CA LEU A 170 -4.85 -14.77 -9.34
C LEU A 170 -3.57 -15.31 -9.98
N SER A 171 -3.62 -16.50 -10.59
CA SER A 171 -2.49 -17.14 -11.24
C SER A 171 -1.92 -16.33 -12.41
N THR A 172 -2.72 -15.45 -13.01
CA THR A 172 -2.28 -14.58 -14.12
C THR A 172 -1.82 -13.20 -13.64
N GLN A 173 -1.94 -12.89 -12.34
CA GLN A 173 -1.51 -11.61 -11.78
C GLN A 173 -0.02 -11.66 -11.41
N PRO A 174 0.65 -10.50 -11.30
CA PRO A 174 1.94 -10.42 -10.64
C PRO A 174 1.87 -10.95 -9.20
N GLN A 175 2.88 -11.73 -8.80
CA GLN A 175 2.94 -12.39 -7.50
C GLN A 175 4.32 -12.20 -6.87
N PHE A 176 4.35 -12.14 -5.55
CA PHE A 176 5.57 -12.27 -4.74
C PHE A 176 5.39 -13.49 -3.88
N SER A 177 6.42 -14.35 -3.79
CA SER A 177 6.29 -15.61 -3.07
C SER A 177 6.12 -15.42 -1.55
N ARG A 178 6.52 -14.24 -1.04
CA ARG A 178 6.48 -13.85 0.37
C ARG A 178 6.58 -12.33 0.55
N LEU A 179 6.33 -11.85 1.77
CA LEU A 179 6.39 -10.41 2.07
C LEU A 179 7.78 -9.81 1.86
N SER A 180 8.86 -10.50 2.26
CA SER A 180 10.22 -9.96 2.13
C SER A 180 10.60 -9.62 0.69
N GLU A 181 10.09 -10.35 -0.30
CA GLU A 181 10.33 -10.07 -1.73
C GLU A 181 9.62 -8.81 -2.19
N LEU A 182 8.35 -8.61 -1.79
CA LEU A 182 7.65 -7.37 -2.07
C LEU A 182 8.37 -6.18 -1.42
N ILE A 183 8.79 -6.31 -0.16
CA ILE A 183 9.48 -5.22 0.54
C ILE A 183 10.84 -4.94 -0.10
N THR A 184 11.55 -5.95 -0.59
CA THR A 184 12.79 -5.79 -1.34
C THR A 184 12.55 -5.03 -2.65
N PHE A 185 11.47 -5.34 -3.37
CA PHE A 185 11.06 -4.60 -4.55
C PHE A 185 10.73 -3.13 -4.23
N LEU A 186 9.95 -2.87 -3.18
CA LEU A 186 9.66 -1.50 -2.72
C LEU A 186 10.93 -0.76 -2.31
N THR A 187 11.84 -1.44 -1.61
CA THR A 187 13.14 -0.88 -1.22
C THR A 187 13.92 -0.42 -2.45
N ALA A 188 13.99 -1.25 -3.49
CA ALA A 188 14.65 -0.89 -4.75
C ALA A 188 13.96 0.32 -5.43
N ILE A 189 12.63 0.40 -5.39
CA ILE A 189 11.87 1.56 -5.92
C ILE A 189 12.25 2.85 -5.19
N PHE A 190 12.32 2.84 -3.86
CA PHE A 190 12.66 4.04 -3.10
C PHE A 190 14.16 4.38 -3.14
N GLN A 191 15.04 3.42 -3.47
CA GLN A 191 16.46 3.67 -3.72
C GLN A 191 16.74 4.37 -5.06
N GLN A 192 15.95 4.07 -6.10
CA GLN A 192 16.08 4.73 -7.41
C GLN A 192 15.37 6.10 -7.49
N ALA A 193 14.64 6.48 -6.45
CA ALA A 193 13.92 7.75 -6.40
C ALA A 193 14.91 8.90 -6.61
N VAL A 194 14.67 9.72 -7.65
CA VAL A 194 15.71 10.63 -8.19
C VAL A 194 16.01 11.81 -7.25
N GLN A 195 15.14 12.08 -6.27
CA GLN A 195 15.30 12.86 -5.01
C GLN A 195 13.93 13.48 -4.67
N PRO A 196 13.64 13.75 -3.38
CA PRO A 196 12.55 14.63 -3.00
C PRO A 196 12.84 16.04 -3.50
N ILE A 197 11.82 16.80 -3.95
CA ILE A 197 11.97 18.22 -4.25
C ILE A 197 12.58 18.89 -3.01
N SER A 198 13.86 19.25 -3.12
CA SER A 198 14.59 19.95 -2.08
C SER A 198 13.89 21.29 -1.83
N VAL A 199 13.64 21.58 -0.55
CA VAL A 199 13.30 22.92 -0.08
C VAL A 199 14.53 23.79 -0.34
N SER A 200 14.67 24.29 -1.56
CA SER A 200 15.75 25.17 -1.97
C SER A 200 15.23 26.24 -2.90
N ARG A 201 14.45 27.17 -2.34
CA ARG A 201 14.57 28.60 -2.67
C ARG A 201 14.43 29.41 -1.39
N GLY A 202 15.57 29.80 -0.83
CA GLY A 202 15.64 30.94 0.08
C GLY A 202 15.23 32.21 -0.65
N TYR A 203 14.58 33.10 0.09
CA TYR A 203 14.43 34.54 -0.15
C TYR A 203 14.09 35.00 -1.57
N SER A 204 12.78 35.12 -1.83
CA SER A 204 12.25 36.33 -2.46
C SER A 204 10.86 36.56 -1.90
N THR A 205 10.72 37.65 -1.13
CA THR A 205 9.46 38.26 -0.76
C THR A 205 8.69 38.57 -2.04
N ASP A 206 7.76 37.72 -2.42
CA ASP A 206 6.62 38.04 -3.28
C ASP A 206 5.64 36.87 -3.21
N ALA A 207 4.35 37.20 -3.10
CA ALA A 207 3.25 36.28 -2.86
C ALA A 207 3.01 35.36 -4.08
N ALA A 208 3.79 34.29 -4.24
CA ALA A 208 3.50 33.20 -5.20
C ALA A 208 4.34 31.91 -4.99
N ALA A 209 4.80 31.61 -3.77
CA ALA A 209 5.58 30.39 -3.49
C ALA A 209 4.83 29.41 -2.57
N ILE A 210 3.61 29.04 -2.96
CA ILE A 210 3.06 27.73 -2.60
C ILE A 210 3.51 26.81 -3.73
N THR A 211 4.75 26.31 -3.68
CA THR A 211 5.16 25.21 -4.53
C THR A 211 4.42 23.97 -4.04
N ASP A 212 3.34 23.68 -4.75
CA ASP A 212 2.46 22.54 -4.60
C ASP A 212 3.29 21.24 -4.51
N LYS A 213 3.40 20.64 -3.32
CA LYS A 213 4.04 19.34 -3.13
C LYS A 213 3.10 18.24 -3.64
N SER A 214 2.88 18.20 -4.95
CA SER A 214 1.92 17.31 -5.59
C SER A 214 2.32 15.83 -5.51
N PHE A 215 3.61 15.51 -5.36
CA PHE A 215 4.14 14.15 -5.24
C PHE A 215 5.21 13.98 -4.14
N ASP A 216 5.36 12.77 -3.59
CA ASP A 216 6.38 12.40 -2.57
C ASP A 216 7.72 12.04 -3.19
N SER A 217 7.70 11.42 -4.37
CA SER A 217 8.90 10.87 -5.02
C SER A 217 8.71 10.83 -6.53
N GLU A 218 9.78 11.10 -7.27
CA GLU A 218 9.84 10.92 -8.72
C GLU A 218 10.68 9.68 -9.06
N LEU A 219 10.10 8.80 -9.86
CA LEU A 219 10.69 7.54 -10.29
C LEU A 219 11.28 7.69 -11.69
N ASN A 220 12.49 7.18 -11.86
CA ASN A 220 13.08 7.05 -13.19
C ASN A 220 12.34 5.96 -13.98
N LEU A 221 11.76 6.32 -15.12
CA LEU A 221 10.95 5.39 -15.94
C LEU A 221 11.74 4.15 -16.38
N MET A 222 12.94 4.34 -16.93
CA MET A 222 13.74 3.24 -17.46
C MET A 222 14.20 2.28 -16.35
N GLN A 223 14.64 2.82 -15.22
CA GLN A 223 15.06 2.00 -14.08
C GLN A 223 13.86 1.29 -13.44
N PHE A 224 12.71 1.95 -13.34
CA PHE A 224 11.49 1.32 -12.86
C PHE A 224 11.04 0.17 -13.76
N GLU A 225 11.08 0.33 -15.08
CA GLU A 225 10.75 -0.74 -16.02
C GLU A 225 11.71 -1.92 -15.90
N GLN A 226 13.03 -1.67 -15.80
CA GLN A 226 14.03 -2.71 -15.57
C GLN A 226 13.79 -3.47 -14.27
N LEU A 227 13.49 -2.75 -13.18
CA LEU A 227 13.13 -3.36 -11.90
C LEU A 227 11.85 -4.18 -12.05
N TYR A 228 10.79 -3.64 -12.65
CA TYR A 228 9.52 -4.34 -12.79
C TYR A 228 9.66 -5.64 -13.59
N GLN A 229 10.46 -5.66 -14.67
CA GLN A 229 10.71 -6.90 -15.43
C GLN A 229 11.44 -7.97 -14.62
N LYS A 230 12.31 -7.57 -13.68
CA LYS A 230 13.02 -8.52 -12.80
C LYS A 230 12.07 -9.27 -11.86
N TYR A 231 10.94 -8.65 -11.49
CA TYR A 231 9.97 -9.21 -10.54
C TYR A 231 8.66 -9.70 -11.19
N LYS A 232 8.51 -9.58 -12.52
CA LYS A 232 7.38 -10.13 -13.28
C LYS A 232 7.60 -11.60 -13.70
N GLY A 233 8.77 -12.16 -13.38
CA GLY A 233 9.21 -13.51 -13.76
C GLY A 233 8.38 -14.61 -13.12
#